data_AF-A0A2M7MAS3-F1
#
_entry.id   AF-A0A2M7MAS3-F1
#
_cell.length_a   1.000
_cell.length_b   1.000
_cell.length_c   1.000
_cell.angle_alpha   90.00
_cell.angle_beta   90.00
_cell.angle_gamma   90.00
#
_symmetry.space_group_name_H-M   'P 1'
#
loop_
_entity.id
_entity.type
_entity.pdbx_description
1 polymer ?
#
loop_
_entity_poly.entity_id
_entity_poly.type
_entity_poly.pdbx_seq_one_letter_code
_entity_poly.pdbx_strand_id
1 'polypeptide(L)' 'MKSVYLREFIETLKKEIKSSSHLNYGAVDYRDDEIMNSFADGSLKSLEQSLGVAFNLRGIDDGIKEMVRNNG' A
#
# COMPACT_ATOMS: atom_id res chain seq x y z
N MET A 1 -3.41 -7.61 10.47
CA MET A 1 -3.31 -6.71 9.30
C MET A 1 -3.54 -7.53 8.03
N LYS A 2 -4.28 -7.01 7.06
CA LYS A 2 -4.43 -7.63 5.73
C LYS A 2 -3.22 -7.21 4.88
N SER A 3 -2.59 -8.15 4.16
CA SER A 3 -1.61 -7.80 3.13
C SER A 3 -2.28 -7.15 1.93
N VAL A 4 -1.54 -6.28 1.26
CA VAL A 4 -1.94 -5.66 0.00
C VAL A 4 -0.97 -6.11 -1.07
N TYR A 5 -1.50 -6.68 -2.15
CA TYR A 5 -0.69 -7.05 -3.31
C TYR A 5 -0.47 -5.84 -4.21
N LEU A 6 0.68 -5.79 -4.90
CA LEU A 6 1.01 -4.69 -5.83
C LEU A 6 -0.08 -4.49 -6.90
N ARG A 7 -0.63 -5.58 -7.44
CA ARG A 7 -1.74 -5.52 -8.40
C ARG A 7 -2.99 -4.85 -7.80
N GLU A 8 -3.37 -5.21 -6.58
CA GLU A 8 -4.54 -4.62 -5.89
C GLU A 8 -4.33 -3.12 -5.67
N PHE A 9 -3.15 -2.72 -5.17
CA PHE A 9 -2.79 -1.32 -4.99
C PHE A 9 -2.89 -0.52 -6.30
N ILE A 10 -2.29 -1.02 -7.38
CA ILE A 10 -2.25 -0.27 -8.64
C ILE A 10 -3.63 -0.19 -9.31
N GLU A 11 -4.44 -1.25 -9.29
CA GLU A 11 -5.79 -1.18 -9.84
C GLU A 11 -6.70 -0.24 -9.03
N THR A 12 -6.55 -0.19 -7.69
CA THR A 12 -7.24 0.80 -6.86
C THR A 12 -6.80 2.23 -7.21
N LEU A 13 -5.50 2.46 -7.37
CA LEU A 13 -4.98 3.77 -7.78
C LEU A 13 -5.53 4.20 -9.14
N LYS A 14 -5.49 3.31 -10.15
CA LYS A 14 -6.03 3.60 -11.49
C LYS A 14 -7.49 3.98 -11.46
N LYS A 15 -8.29 3.29 -10.64
CA LYS A 15 -9.71 3.60 -10.44
C LYS A 15 -9.88 5.02 -9.86
N GLU A 16 -9.07 5.40 -8.87
CA GLU A 16 -9.13 6.71 -8.24
C GLU A 16 -8.77 7.84 -9.22
N ILE A 17 -7.72 7.66 -10.03
CA ILE A 17 -7.27 8.67 -11.01
C ILE A 17 -7.97 8.56 -12.38
N LYS A 18 -8.97 7.67 -12.52
CA LYS A 18 -9.69 7.39 -13.78
C LYS A 18 -8.75 7.09 -14.97
N SER A 19 -7.64 6.40 -14.71
CA SER A 19 -6.66 6.07 -15.75
C SER A 19 -7.10 4.87 -16.59
N SER A 20 -6.98 5.01 -17.91
CA SER A 20 -7.20 3.94 -18.90
C SER A 20 -5.93 3.12 -19.20
N SER A 21 -4.83 3.41 -18.51
CA SER A 21 -3.53 2.77 -18.79
C SER A 21 -3.58 1.26 -18.55
N HIS A 22 -2.84 0.51 -19.36
CA HIS A 22 -2.66 -0.93 -19.19
C HIS A 22 -1.27 -1.23 -18.64
N LEU A 23 -1.18 -2.08 -17.62
CA LEU A 23 0.08 -2.48 -17.02
C LEU A 23 0.45 -3.88 -17.47
N ASN A 24 1.68 -4.03 -17.95
CA ASN A 24 2.24 -5.32 -18.31
C ASN A 24 2.99 -5.90 -17.10
N TYR A 25 2.29 -6.68 -16.29
CA TYR A 25 2.87 -7.34 -15.11
C TYR A 25 3.80 -8.48 -15.56
N GLY A 26 5.03 -8.50 -15.04
CA GLY A 26 6.05 -9.48 -15.45
C GLY A 26 6.80 -9.10 -16.73
N ALA A 27 6.67 -7.86 -17.20
CA ALA A 27 7.49 -7.34 -18.31
C ALA A 27 8.99 -7.21 -17.97
N VAL A 28 9.31 -7.25 -16.67
CA VAL A 28 10.68 -7.18 -16.14
C VAL A 28 10.83 -8.34 -15.16
N ASP A 29 12.00 -8.96 -15.17
CA ASP A 29 12.35 -10.01 -14.23
C ASP A 29 12.31 -9.50 -12.79
N TYR A 30 12.03 -10.40 -11.85
CA TYR A 30 12.12 -10.09 -10.44
C TYR A 30 13.56 -9.78 -10.05
N ARG A 31 13.73 -8.93 -9.03
CA ARG A 31 15.04 -8.72 -8.43
C ARG A 31 15.52 -10.00 -7.74
N ASP A 32 16.82 -10.25 -7.79
CA ASP A 32 17.44 -11.41 -7.15
C ASP A 32 17.18 -11.47 -5.63
N ASP A 33 16.96 -10.31 -5.01
CA ASP A 33 16.69 -10.12 -3.58
C ASP A 33 15.22 -9.76 -3.27
N GLU A 34 14.30 -10.00 -4.20
CA GLU A 34 12.89 -9.63 -4.01
C GLU A 34 12.22 -10.44 -2.89
N ILE A 35 11.67 -9.73 -1.90
CA ILE A 35 10.85 -10.31 -0.84
C ILE A 35 9.40 -10.30 -1.30
N MET A 36 8.90 -11.47 -1.74
CA MET A 36 7.55 -11.61 -2.31
C MET A 36 6.43 -11.31 -1.32
N ASN A 37 6.63 -11.61 -0.03
CA ASN A 37 5.64 -11.35 0.99
C ASN A 37 6.34 -10.83 2.25
N SER A 38 5.89 -9.69 2.75
CA SER A 38 6.38 -9.08 3.98
C SER A 38 5.20 -8.72 4.87
N PHE A 39 5.30 -9.09 6.14
CA PHE A 39 4.28 -8.85 7.15
C PHE A 39 4.94 -8.33 8.41
N ALA A 40 4.37 -7.27 8.97
CA ALA A 40 4.69 -6.84 10.32
C ALA A 40 3.76 -7.54 11.30
N ASP A 41 4.32 -8.12 12.37
CA ASP A 41 3.52 -8.57 13.50
C ASP A 41 2.87 -7.33 14.15
N GLY A 42 1.54 -7.31 14.13
CA GLY A 42 0.70 -6.11 14.19
C GLY A 42 0.48 -5.56 15.59
N SER A 43 1.29 -5.94 16.57
CA SER A 43 1.32 -5.26 17.87
C SER A 43 2.02 -3.91 17.72
N LEU A 44 1.35 -2.94 17.08
CA LEU A 44 1.80 -1.55 17.07
C LEU A 44 1.58 -0.86 18.42
N LYS A 45 0.85 -1.48 19.35
CA LYS A 45 0.57 -0.91 20.68
C LYS A 45 1.83 -0.51 21.43
N SER A 46 2.87 -1.33 21.39
CA SER A 46 4.16 -1.01 22.04
C SER A 46 4.86 0.16 21.36
N LEU A 47 4.73 0.29 20.04
CA LEU A 47 5.25 1.41 19.27
C LEU A 47 4.45 2.70 19.53
N GLU A 48 3.12 2.63 19.56
CA GLU A 48 2.22 3.73 19.93
C GLU A 48 2.54 4.27 21.32
N GLN A 49 2.73 3.38 22.29
CA GLN A 49 3.13 3.73 23.66
C GLN A 49 4.51 4.38 23.71
N SER A 50 5.48 3.85 22.96
CA SER A 50 6.85 4.37 22.94
C SER A 50 6.94 5.73 22.25
N LEU A 51 6.11 5.97 21.24
CA LEU A 51 6.11 7.20 20.44
C LEU A 51 5.10 8.24 20.93
N GLY A 52 4.18 7.87 21.84
CA GLY A 52 3.10 8.76 22.29
C GLY A 52 2.11 9.13 21.16
N VAL A 53 2.03 8.33 20.11
CA VAL A 53 1.13 8.54 18.96
C VAL A 53 0.14 7.40 18.85
N ALA A 54 -1.06 7.70 18.34
CA ALA A 54 -2.03 6.68 17.96
C ALA A 54 -2.04 6.53 16.43
N PHE A 55 -1.76 5.33 15.93
CA PHE A 55 -1.83 5.08 14.49
C PHE A 55 -3.29 4.81 14.10
N ASN A 56 -3.95 5.81 13.52
CA ASN A 56 -5.27 5.61 12.93
C ASN A 56 -5.13 4.97 11.54
N LEU A 57 -4.86 3.65 11.52
CA LEU A 57 -4.71 2.89 10.29
C LEU A 57 -6.07 2.70 9.62
N ARG A 58 -6.36 3.55 8.63
CA ARG A 58 -7.48 3.39 7.72
C ARG A 58 -7.18 2.34 6.65
N GLY A 59 -8.21 1.88 5.95
CA GLY A 59 -8.04 0.93 4.85
C GLY A 59 -7.15 1.50 3.73
N ILE A 60 -6.55 0.62 2.93
CA ILE A 60 -5.65 1.02 1.84
C ILE A 60 -6.32 1.98 0.84
N ASP A 61 -7.62 1.79 0.58
CA ASP A 61 -8.40 2.65 -0.31
C ASP A 61 -8.45 4.10 0.18
N ASP A 62 -8.56 4.31 1.49
CA ASP A 62 -8.57 5.66 2.07
C ASP A 62 -7.19 6.31 1.96
N GLY A 63 -6.12 5.53 2.18
CA GLY A 63 -4.75 5.99 2.00
C GLY A 63 -4.46 6.38 0.55
N ILE A 64 -4.93 5.61 -0.43
CA ILE A 64 -4.78 5.93 -1.86
C ILE A 64 -5.53 7.22 -2.21
N LYS A 65 -6.78 7.39 -1.74
CA LYS A 65 -7.55 8.62 -1.96
C LYS A 65 -6.84 9.85 -1.39
N GLU A 66 -6.30 9.74 -0.18
CA GLU A 66 -5.57 10.83 0.46
C GLU A 66 -4.28 11.16 -0.31
N MET A 67 -3.53 10.15 -0.74
CA MET A 67 -2.35 10.31 -1.57
C MET A 67 -2.66 11.04 -2.88
N VAL A 68 -3.74 10.68 -3.57
CA VAL A 68 -4.15 11.35 -4.82
C VAL A 68 -4.56 12.81 -4.56
N ARG A 69 -5.29 13.09 -3.48
CA ARG A 69 -5.72 14.46 -3.12
C ARG A 69 -4.56 15.38 -2.77
N ASN A 70 -3.54 14.87 -2.08
CA ASN A 70 -2.40 15.67 -1.62
C ASN A 70 -1.35 15.92 -2.71
N ASN A 71 -1.40 15.20 -3.83
CA ASN A 71 -0.47 15.32 -4.96
C ASN A 71 -1.17 15.74 -6.28
N GLY A 72 -2.46 16.09 -6.22
CA GLY A 72 -3.28 16.51 -7.36
C GLY A 72 -3.41 18.01 -7.50
#